data_AF-A0A162BQ10-F1
#
_entry.id   AF-A0A162BQ10-F1
#
_cell.length_a   1.000
_cell.length_b   1.000
_cell.length_c   1.000
_cell.angle_alpha   90.00
_cell.angle_beta   90.00
_cell.angle_gamma   90.00
#
_symmetry.space_group_name_H-M   'P 1'
#
loop_
_entity.id
_entity.type
_entity.pdbx_description
1 polymer ?
#
loop_
_entity_poly.entity_id
_entity_poly.type
_entity_poly.pdbx_seq_one_letter_code
_entity_poly.pdbx_strand_id
1 'polypeptide(L)'
;MTVDNTSIGTVLSEIRSSLASGLALTPALQRGDLWRAYQEANVVTASTENGLKLFIHFPIVEFEKTFELYDIFVLPVYDAEGGVGLRHSSLPKFLAVAGDQQTFIELTEEEVRSCKDNSGSVCPLARAI
;
A
#
# COMPACT_ATOMS: atom_id res chain seq x y z
N MET A 1 37.28 -16.79 8.43
CA MET A 1 36.03 -16.02 8.42
C MET A 1 35.50 -16.04 7.00
N THR A 2 34.55 -16.93 6.74
CA THR A 2 33.84 -16.99 5.46
C THR A 2 32.83 -15.86 5.44
N VAL A 3 33.04 -14.87 4.57
CA VAL A 3 32.01 -13.87 4.26
C VAL A 3 30.93 -14.62 3.48
N ASP A 4 29.83 -14.92 4.17
CA ASP A 4 28.69 -15.55 3.53
C ASP A 4 28.12 -14.56 2.52
N ASN A 5 28.21 -14.90 1.23
CA ASN A 5 27.90 -14.00 0.13
C ASN A 5 26.40 -14.10 -0.18
N THR A 6 25.57 -13.99 0.86
CA THR A 6 24.11 -13.95 0.73
C THR A 6 23.73 -12.69 -0.03
N SER A 7 23.20 -12.89 -1.25
CA SER A 7 22.62 -11.81 -2.04
C SER A 7 21.49 -11.16 -1.24
N ILE A 8 21.41 -9.83 -1.28
CA ILE A 8 20.33 -9.06 -0.65
C ILE A 8 18.94 -9.55 -1.09
N GLY A 9 18.81 -10.05 -2.33
CA GLY A 9 17.56 -10.64 -2.81
C GLY A 9 17.17 -11.93 -2.09
N THR A 10 18.16 -12.73 -1.64
CA THR A 10 17.92 -13.95 -0.86
C THR A 10 17.41 -13.59 0.53
N VAL A 11 18.07 -12.62 1.18
CA VAL A 11 17.67 -12.12 2.50
C VAL A 11 16.27 -11.51 2.47
N LEU A 12 15.96 -10.70 1.45
CA LEU A 12 14.62 -10.12 1.30
C LEU A 12 13.55 -11.18 1.04
N SER A 13 13.87 -12.26 0.32
CA SER A 13 12.97 -13.38 0.10
C SER A 13 12.67 -14.13 1.41
N GLU A 14 13.69 -14.36 2.24
CA GLU A 14 13.55 -15.01 3.55
C GLU A 14 12.77 -14.15 4.55
N ILE A 15 13.03 -12.83 4.57
CA ILE A 15 12.25 -11.91 5.39
C ILE A 15 10.78 -11.98 4.96
N ARG A 16 10.50 -11.89 3.66
CA ARG A 16 9.13 -11.95 3.13
C ARG A 16 8.40 -13.23 3.53
N SER A 17 9.07 -14.39 3.52
CA SER A 17 8.45 -15.65 3.92
C SER A 17 8.26 -15.79 5.44
N SER A 18 8.91 -14.94 6.23
CA SER A 18 8.89 -14.97 7.70
C SER A 18 8.00 -13.89 8.33
N LEU A 19 7.48 -12.94 7.53
CA LEU A 19 6.58 -11.91 8.04
C LEU A 19 5.26 -12.52 8.52
N ALA A 20 4.73 -11.98 9.62
CA ALA A 20 3.39 -12.33 10.07
C ALA A 20 2.35 -11.95 9.02
N SER A 21 1.22 -12.68 9.01
CA SER A 21 0.01 -12.23 8.32
C SER A 21 -0.27 -10.79 8.74
N GLY A 22 -0.49 -9.91 7.78
CA GLY A 22 -0.64 -8.49 8.03
C GLY A 22 0.48 -7.68 7.41
N LEU A 23 1.69 -8.22 7.40
CA LEU A 23 2.90 -7.45 7.19
C LEU A 23 3.54 -7.75 5.84
N ALA A 24 4.07 -6.72 5.19
CA ALA A 24 4.79 -6.83 3.94
C ALA A 24 5.98 -5.87 3.89
N LEU A 25 6.96 -6.21 3.06
CA LEU A 25 8.00 -5.26 2.65
C LEU A 25 7.36 -4.11 1.85
N THR A 26 7.98 -2.92 1.85
CA THR A 26 7.49 -1.81 1.01
C THR A 26 7.50 -2.20 -0.48
N PRO A 27 6.66 -1.55 -1.31
CA PRO A 27 6.63 -1.81 -2.75
C PRO A 27 8.00 -1.66 -3.42
N ALA A 28 8.85 -0.74 -2.93
CA ALA A 28 10.21 -0.56 -3.43
C ALA A 28 11.08 -1.82 -3.21
N LEU A 29 11.05 -2.37 -2.00
CA LEU A 29 11.78 -3.59 -1.63
C LEU A 29 11.24 -4.83 -2.35
N GLN A 30 9.92 -4.92 -2.55
CA GLN A 30 9.31 -6.03 -3.29
C GLN A 30 9.72 -6.04 -4.77
N ARG A 31 9.86 -4.85 -5.38
CA ARG A 31 10.29 -4.69 -6.78
C ARG A 31 11.80 -4.73 -6.97
N GLY A 32 12.58 -4.79 -5.88
CA GLY A 32 14.03 -4.69 -5.93
C GLY A 32 14.54 -3.31 -6.37
N ASP A 33 13.72 -2.26 -6.25
CA ASP A 33 14.13 -0.88 -6.51
C ASP A 33 14.91 -0.37 -5.30
N LEU A 34 16.20 -0.72 -5.27
CA LEU A 34 17.09 -0.38 -4.15
C LEU A 34 17.21 1.13 -3.94
N TRP A 35 17.20 1.93 -5.02
CA TRP A 35 17.31 3.39 -4.90
C TRP A 35 16.13 3.96 -4.12
N ARG A 36 14.91 3.57 -4.50
CA ARG A 36 13.69 3.96 -3.80
C ARG A 36 13.68 3.42 -2.36
N ALA A 37 14.09 2.17 -2.16
CA ALA A 37 14.17 1.57 -0.83
C ALA A 37 15.14 2.31 0.10
N TYR A 38 16.27 2.79 -0.42
CA TYR A 38 17.21 3.62 0.35
C TYR A 38 16.62 4.97 0.76
N GLN A 39 15.74 5.56 -0.05
CA GLN A 39 15.05 6.81 0.31
C GLN A 39 14.02 6.61 1.42
N GLU A 40 13.44 5.42 1.51
CA GLU A 40 12.46 5.04 2.54
C GLU A 40 13.14 4.54 3.84
N ALA A 41 14.43 4.22 3.79
CA ALA A 41 15.16 3.63 4.90
C ALA A 41 15.63 4.67 5.92
N ASN A 42 15.55 4.30 7.20
CA ASN A 42 16.15 5.07 8.28
C ASN A 42 17.58 4.61 8.54
N VAL A 43 18.55 5.47 8.28
CA VAL A 43 19.98 5.17 8.48
C VAL A 43 20.44 5.75 9.81
N VAL A 44 20.85 4.88 10.72
CA VAL A 44 21.50 5.26 11.98
C VAL A 44 22.99 4.98 11.85
N THR A 45 23.81 5.89 12.37
CA THR A 45 25.26 5.74 12.35
C THR A 45 25.80 5.66 13.76
N ALA A 46 26.76 4.76 13.98
CA ALA A 46 27.52 4.69 15.23
C ALA A 46 29.00 4.81 14.91
N SER A 47 29.67 5.73 15.62
CA SER A 47 31.13 5.78 15.63
C SER A 47 31.67 4.64 16.48
N THR A 48 32.72 3.99 16.00
CA THR A 48 33.44 2.91 16.69
C THR A 48 34.93 3.19 16.62
N GLU A 49 35.72 2.51 17.46
CA GLU A 49 37.19 2.67 17.47
C GLU A 49 37.83 2.44 16.09
N ASN A 50 37.21 1.60 15.26
CA ASN A 50 37.71 1.22 13.94
C ASN A 50 36.95 1.85 12.77
N GLY A 51 36.15 2.90 13.02
CA GLY A 51 35.41 3.64 11.98
C GLY A 51 33.91 3.72 12.24
N LEU A 52 33.12 3.88 11.17
CA LEU A 52 31.67 4.07 11.25
C LEU A 52 30.93 2.76 10.95
N LYS A 53 29.96 2.43 11.80
CA LYS A 53 28.95 1.39 11.51
C LYS A 53 27.65 2.05 11.09
N LEU A 54 27.10 1.58 9.97
CA LEU A 54 25.79 1.99 9.46
C LEU A 54 24.76 0.92 9.81
N PHE A 55 23.62 1.35 10.36
CA PHE A 55 22.45 0.53 10.60
C PHE A 55 21.32 1.06 9.72
N ILE A 56 21.00 0.31 8.66
CA ILE A 56 19.97 0.68 7.70
C ILE A 56 18.68 -0.05 8.08
N HIS A 57 17.68 0.70 8.51
CA HIS A 57 16.37 0.15 8.88
C HIS A 57 15.41 0.34 7.71
N PHE A 58 14.99 -0.76 7.13
CA PHE A 58 13.95 -0.77 6.11
C PHE A 58 12.58 -0.90 6.77
N PRO A 59 11.61 -0.02 6.44
CA PRO A 59 10.26 -0.13 6.99
C PRO A 59 9.55 -1.39 6.48
N ILE A 60 8.76 -1.99 7.37
CA ILE A 60 7.76 -3.02 7.05
C ILE A 60 6.41 -2.32 7.16
N VAL A 61 5.55 -2.55 6.18
CA VAL A 61 4.21 -1.95 6.11
C VAL A 61 3.16 -3.00 6.38
N GLU A 62 2.04 -2.59 6.98
CA GLU A 62 0.87 -3.44 7.11
C GLU A 62 0.11 -3.44 5.77
N PHE A 63 0.05 -4.59 5.10
CA PHE A 63 -0.60 -4.77 3.81
C PHE A 63 -1.95 -5.50 3.90
N GLU A 64 -2.39 -5.92 5.10
CA GLU A 64 -3.74 -6.47 5.29
C GLU A 64 -4.79 -5.40 5.58
N LYS A 65 -4.77 -4.30 4.84
CA LYS A 65 -6.04 -3.60 4.64
C LYS A 65 -6.75 -4.31 3.49
N THR A 66 -7.48 -5.36 3.83
CA THR A 66 -8.57 -5.81 2.97
C THR A 66 -9.58 -4.68 2.93
N PHE A 67 -9.78 -4.11 1.76
CA PHE A 67 -10.79 -3.09 1.55
C PHE A 67 -12.04 -3.74 0.96
N GLU A 68 -13.19 -3.41 1.51
CA GLU A 68 -14.47 -3.66 0.88
C GLU A 68 -14.70 -2.60 -0.20
N LEU A 69 -15.03 -3.06 -1.41
CA LEU A 69 -15.28 -2.19 -2.55
C LEU A 69 -16.77 -1.85 -2.63
N TYR A 70 -17.09 -0.56 -2.61
CA TYR A 70 -18.44 -0.02 -2.75
C TYR A 70 -18.59 0.71 -4.09
N ASP A 71 -19.70 0.46 -4.80
CA ASP A 71 -20.15 1.24 -5.95
C ASP A 71 -21.09 2.36 -5.46
N ILE A 72 -20.71 3.61 -5.70
CA ILE A 72 -21.45 4.77 -5.19
C ILE A 72 -22.50 5.20 -6.22
N PHE A 73 -23.76 5.16 -5.80
CA PHE A 73 -24.88 5.73 -6.54
C PHE A 73 -25.39 7.00 -5.84
N VAL A 74 -25.55 8.08 -6.62
CA VAL A 74 -26.03 9.37 -6.11
C VAL A 74 -27.56 9.41 -6.18
N LEU A 75 -28.21 9.56 -5.02
CA LEU A 75 -29.64 9.82 -4.95
C LEU A 75 -29.93 11.30 -5.23
N PRO A 76 -30.99 11.63 -6.01
CA PRO A 76 -31.42 13.01 -6.19
C PRO A 76 -31.96 13.58 -4.89
N VAL A 77 -31.59 14.81 -4.55
CA VAL A 77 -32.17 15.56 -3.43
C VAL A 77 -33.32 16.39 -3.97
N TYR A 78 -34.47 16.32 -3.29
CA TYR A 78 -35.63 17.13 -3.66
C TYR A 78 -35.36 18.61 -3.36
N ASP A 79 -35.44 19.44 -4.39
CA ASP A 79 -35.42 20.89 -4.27
C ASP A 79 -36.85 21.44 -4.36
N ALA A 80 -37.33 21.98 -3.23
CA ALA A 80 -38.65 22.55 -3.11
C ALA A 80 -38.82 23.85 -3.92
N GLU A 81 -37.73 24.54 -4.27
CA GLU A 81 -37.75 25.78 -5.04
C GLU A 81 -37.78 25.52 -6.56
N GLY A 82 -37.10 24.48 -7.02
CA GLY A 82 -36.98 24.15 -8.44
C GLY A 82 -37.98 23.11 -8.98
N GLY A 83 -38.63 22.33 -8.12
CA GLY A 83 -39.51 21.22 -8.56
C GLY A 83 -38.77 20.10 -9.32
N VAL A 84 -37.43 20.11 -9.30
CA VAL A 84 -36.54 19.13 -9.93
C VAL A 84 -35.58 18.56 -8.90
N GLY A 85 -35.20 17.30 -9.06
CA GLY A 85 -34.19 16.67 -8.20
C GLY A 85 -32.79 17.19 -8.52
N LEU A 86 -32.10 17.74 -7.53
CA LEU A 86 -30.70 18.15 -7.65
C LEU A 86 -29.81 16.91 -7.46
N ARG A 87 -28.88 16.71 -8.39
CA ARG A 87 -27.86 15.65 -8.30
C ARG A 87 -26.53 16.29 -7.93
N HIS A 88 -25.95 15.90 -6.80
CA HIS A 88 -24.59 16.31 -6.44
C HIS A 88 -23.58 15.64 -7.40
N SER A 89 -22.74 16.44 -8.06
CA SER A 89 -21.97 16.03 -9.24
C SER A 89 -20.49 15.75 -8.99
N SER A 90 -20.10 15.27 -7.80
CA SER A 90 -18.66 15.11 -7.50
C SER A 90 -18.29 13.95 -6.57
N LEU A 91 -19.11 12.88 -6.53
CA LEU A 91 -18.72 11.69 -5.77
C LEU A 91 -17.90 10.73 -6.64
N PRO A 92 -16.84 10.11 -6.09
CA PRO A 92 -16.10 9.06 -6.78
C PRO A 92 -17.02 7.89 -7.07
N LYS A 93 -16.78 7.18 -8.18
CA LYS A 93 -17.63 6.06 -8.59
C LYS A 93 -17.41 4.83 -7.71
N PHE A 94 -16.18 4.60 -7.25
CA PHE A 94 -15.85 3.50 -6.36
C PHE A 94 -15.12 3.99 -5.12
N LEU A 95 -15.41 3.33 -4.01
CA LEU A 95 -14.76 3.57 -2.73
C LEU A 95 -14.30 2.24 -2.15
N ALA A 96 -13.02 2.15 -1.85
CA ALA A 96 -12.45 1.05 -1.10
C ALA A 96 -12.39 1.47 0.38
N VAL A 97 -13.05 0.74 1.27
CA VAL A 97 -13.14 1.05 2.71
C VAL A 97 -12.51 -0.08 3.52
N ALA A 98 -11.58 0.26 4.41
CA ALA A 98 -10.92 -0.72 5.27
C ALA A 98 -11.92 -1.34 6.25
N GLY A 99 -11.64 -2.55 6.75
CA GLY A 99 -12.51 -3.22 7.73
C GLY A 99 -12.74 -2.43 9.03
N ASP A 100 -11.79 -1.56 9.40
CA ASP A 100 -11.89 -0.63 10.53
C ASP A 100 -12.76 0.61 10.23
N GLN A 101 -13.13 0.84 8.97
CA GLN A 101 -13.80 2.03 8.43
C GLN A 101 -13.08 3.36 8.69
N GLN A 102 -11.81 3.32 9.08
CA GLN A 102 -10.99 4.51 9.35
C GLN A 102 -10.19 4.96 8.13
N THR A 103 -10.02 4.08 7.15
CA THR A 103 -9.28 4.37 5.93
C THR A 103 -10.17 4.11 4.72
N PHE A 104 -10.25 5.10 3.84
CA PHE A 104 -10.95 4.98 2.56
C PHE A 104 -10.06 5.45 1.41
N ILE A 105 -10.28 4.88 0.24
CA ILE A 105 -9.53 5.19 -0.98
C ILE A 105 -10.54 5.33 -2.12
N GLU A 106 -10.49 6.45 -2.81
CA GLU A 106 -11.28 6.68 -4.03
C GLU A 106 -10.61 5.97 -5.20
N LEU A 107 -11.38 5.17 -5.94
CA LEU A 107 -10.88 4.37 -7.06
C LEU A 107 -11.60 4.72 -8.36
N THR A 108 -10.84 4.72 -9.46
CA THR A 108 -11.41 4.86 -10.80
C THR A 108 -11.86 3.52 -11.39
N GLU A 109 -12.64 3.57 -12.47
CA GLU A 109 -13.03 2.36 -13.21
C GLU A 109 -11.83 1.57 -13.73
N GLU A 110 -10.78 2.26 -14.18
CA GLU A 110 -9.58 1.64 -14.71
C GLU A 110 -8.82 0.86 -13.63
N GLU A 111 -8.72 1.45 -12.43
CA GLU A 111 -8.06 0.83 -11.27
C GLU A 111 -8.82 -0.43 -10.83
N VAL A 112 -10.15 -0.38 -10.74
CA VAL A 112 -10.98 -1.55 -10.40
C VAL A 112 -10.92 -2.63 -11.49
N ARG A 113 -10.90 -2.23 -12.78
CA ARG A 113 -10.82 -3.16 -13.91
C ARG A 113 -9.49 -3.93 -13.92
N SER A 114 -8.41 -3.31 -13.43
CA SER A 114 -7.11 -3.97 -13.27
C SER A 114 -7.13 -5.09 -12.22
N CYS A 115 -8.13 -5.13 -11.33
CA CYS A 115 -8.26 -6.13 -10.26
C CYS A 115 -8.94 -7.44 -10.70
N LYS A 116 -8.99 -7.75 -12.00
CA LYS A 116 -9.53 -9.03 -12.48
C LYS A 116 -8.41 -9.95 -12.93
N ASP A 117 -8.08 -10.91 -12.07
CA ASP A 117 -7.97 -12.32 -12.45
C ASP A 117 -7.92 -13.22 -11.20
N ASN A 118 -8.89 -14.12 -11.14
CA ASN A 118 -9.02 -15.27 -10.24
C ASN A 118 -9.15 -15.01 -8.73
N SER A 119 -10.35 -15.31 -8.22
CA SER A 119 -10.58 -15.84 -6.87
C SER A 119 -9.98 -15.03 -5.71
N GLY A 120 -10.47 -13.81 -5.51
CA GLY A 120 -10.42 -13.16 -4.18
C GLY A 120 -9.17 -12.34 -3.83
N SER A 121 -8.42 -11.81 -4.80
CA SER A 121 -7.18 -11.07 -4.52
C SER A 121 -7.24 -9.56 -4.70
N VAL A 122 -6.97 -8.88 -3.58
CA VAL A 122 -6.18 -7.66 -3.35
C VAL A 122 -5.77 -6.87 -4.60
N CYS A 123 -6.34 -5.66 -4.76
CA CYS A 123 -5.85 -4.67 -5.70
C CYS A 123 -4.46 -4.19 -5.25
N PRO A 124 -3.44 -4.13 -6.13
CA PRO A 124 -2.18 -3.48 -5.81
C PRO A 124 -2.46 -1.99 -5.64
N LEU A 125 -2.55 -1.54 -4.39
CA LEU A 125 -2.72 -0.14 -4.08
C LEU A 125 -1.44 0.60 -4.42
N ALA A 126 -1.36 1.10 -5.65
CA ALA A 126 -0.30 2.02 -6.09
C ALA A 126 -0.33 3.35 -5.30
N ARG A 127 -1.43 3.61 -4.59
CA ARG A 127 -1.74 4.85 -3.86
C ARG A 127 -1.97 4.68 -2.36
N ALA A 128 -1.84 3.48 -1.80
CA ALA A 128 -1.85 3.34 -0.34
C ALA A 128 -0.52 3.90 0.20
N ILE A 129 -0.63 5.01 0.90
CA ILE A 129 0.45 5.62 1.67
C ILE A 129 0.52 4.92 3.02
#